data_AF-A0A3L7SV81-F1
#
_entry.id   AF-A0A3L7SV81-F1
#
_cell.length_a   1.000
_cell.length_b   1.000
_cell.length_c   1.000
_cell.angle_alpha   90.00
_cell.angle_beta   90.00
_cell.angle_gamma   90.00
#
_symmetry.space_group_name_H-M   'P 1'
#
loop_
_entity.id
_entity.type
_entity.pdbx_description
1 polymer ?
#
loop_
_entity_poly.entity_id
_entity_poly.type
_entity_poly.pdbx_seq_one_letter_code
_entity_poly.pdbx_strand_id
1 'polypeptide(L)'
;MTTPKAPKTAIVAFKVEKELADLLDKLPNKSDFIRKAIASQLGMSCPLCLGKGVVSRGFHDHFTPVLNQARHARCSACKEMTSLPNDPTHLGGDDQRRFDQFFLGGPLLCPTCYEKTLTCDDCGWHLTPDQVEAHQLHAHPGTRIR
;
A
#
# COMPACT_ATOMS: atom_id res chain seq x y z
N MET A 1 28.40 -3.23 -17.61
CA MET A 1 27.11 -3.90 -17.35
C MET A 1 27.40 -5.27 -16.75
N THR A 2 27.29 -5.43 -15.44
CA THR A 2 27.58 -6.68 -14.73
C THR A 2 26.29 -7.49 -14.59
N THR A 3 26.23 -8.68 -15.17
CA THR A 3 25.10 -9.62 -15.06
C THR A 3 24.94 -10.09 -13.61
N PRO A 4 23.70 -10.19 -13.06
CA PRO A 4 23.48 -10.68 -11.70
C PRO A 4 23.94 -12.14 -11.57
N LYS A 5 24.84 -12.40 -10.61
CA LYS A 5 25.33 -13.74 -10.30
C LYS A 5 24.18 -14.57 -9.73
N ALA A 6 23.93 -15.75 -10.31
CA ALA A 6 22.88 -16.66 -9.82
C ALA A 6 23.06 -16.93 -8.31
N PRO A 7 21.96 -16.94 -7.54
CA PRO A 7 22.02 -17.10 -6.09
C PRO A 7 22.65 -18.45 -5.75
N LYS A 8 23.63 -18.43 -4.83
CA LYS A 8 24.33 -19.65 -4.38
C LYS A 8 23.32 -20.56 -3.65
N THR A 9 23.07 -21.74 -4.18
CA THR A 9 22.23 -22.76 -3.53
C THR A 9 23.04 -23.51 -2.47
N ALA A 10 22.48 -23.67 -1.27
CA ALA A 10 23.06 -24.49 -0.20
C ALA A 10 22.20 -25.76 -0.01
N ILE A 11 22.86 -26.91 0.21
CA ILE A 11 22.19 -28.18 0.50
C ILE A 11 22.07 -28.31 2.02
N VAL A 12 20.83 -28.51 2.50
CA VAL A 12 20.52 -28.78 3.90
C VAL A 12 19.86 -30.15 3.98
N ALA A 13 20.43 -31.07 4.76
CA ALA A 13 19.86 -32.37 5.04
C ALA A 13 19.35 -32.39 6.49
N PHE A 14 18.13 -32.87 6.69
CA PHE A 14 17.55 -33.07 8.01
C PHE A 14 16.91 -34.45 8.09
N LYS A 15 16.96 -35.05 9.28
CA LYS A 15 16.38 -36.36 9.55
C LYS A 15 14.90 -36.18 9.89
N VAL A 16 14.06 -37.04 9.34
CA VAL A 16 12.61 -37.05 9.55
C VAL A 16 12.10 -38.46 9.85
N GLU A 17 10.89 -38.55 10.39
CA GLU A 17 10.17 -39.81 10.56
C GLU A 17 9.85 -40.43 9.20
N LYS A 18 9.78 -41.77 9.16
CA LYS A 18 9.54 -42.53 7.92
C LYS A 18 8.23 -42.13 7.24
N GLU A 19 7.18 -41.92 8.02
CA GLU A 19 5.86 -41.50 7.52
C GLU A 19 5.92 -40.16 6.78
N LEU A 20 6.68 -39.19 7.30
CA LEU A 20 6.87 -37.89 6.66
C LEU A 20 7.70 -38.01 5.37
N ALA A 21 8.73 -38.85 5.37
CA ALA A 21 9.51 -39.14 4.17
C ALA A 21 8.62 -39.73 3.06
N ASP A 22 7.78 -40.73 3.39
CA ASP A 22 6.87 -41.37 2.44
C ASP A 22 5.82 -40.40 1.88
N LEU A 23 5.41 -39.40 2.66
CA LEU A 23 4.52 -38.32 2.20
C LEU A 23 5.23 -37.36 1.25
N LEU A 24 6.45 -36.93 1.59
CA LEU A 24 7.26 -36.07 0.72
C LEU A 24 7.60 -36.76 -0.60
N ASP A 25 7.80 -38.07 -0.58
CA ASP A 25 8.10 -38.90 -1.77
C ASP A 25 6.98 -38.93 -2.81
N LYS A 26 5.73 -38.67 -2.39
CA LYS A 26 4.57 -38.60 -3.29
C LYS A 26 4.44 -37.25 -4.00
N LEU A 27 5.22 -36.24 -3.61
CA LEU A 27 5.12 -34.90 -4.18
C LEU A 27 5.91 -34.78 -5.49
N PRO A 28 5.35 -34.13 -6.52
CA PRO A 28 6.02 -33.94 -7.81
C PRO A 28 7.29 -33.07 -7.68
N ASN A 29 7.37 -32.18 -6.69
CA ASN A 29 8.56 -31.38 -6.41
C ASN A 29 8.72 -31.11 -4.91
N LYS A 30 9.52 -31.96 -4.24
CA LYS A 30 9.79 -31.90 -2.79
C LYS A 30 10.38 -30.57 -2.37
N SER A 31 11.40 -30.10 -3.11
CA SER A 31 12.13 -28.89 -2.77
C SER A 31 11.29 -27.63 -2.90
N ASP A 32 10.33 -27.57 -3.83
CA ASP A 32 9.41 -26.44 -3.95
C ASP A 32 8.38 -26.43 -2.81
N PHE A 33 7.80 -27.59 -2.49
CA PHE A 33 6.88 -27.71 -1.35
C PHE A 33 7.56 -27.32 -0.04
N ILE A 34 8.74 -27.87 0.25
CA ILE A 34 9.48 -27.57 1.49
C ILE A 34 9.85 -26.08 1.55
N ARG A 35 10.29 -25.47 0.44
CA ARG A 35 10.57 -24.03 0.40
C ARG A 35 9.33 -23.20 0.73
N LYS A 36 8.18 -23.54 0.16
CA LYS A 36 6.91 -22.84 0.41
C LYS A 36 6.41 -23.04 1.84
N ALA A 37 6.46 -24.26 2.36
CA ALA A 37 6.09 -24.57 3.74
C ALA A 37 6.96 -23.77 4.72
N ILE A 38 8.29 -23.87 4.59
CA ILE A 38 9.24 -23.11 5.42
C ILE A 38 9.01 -21.60 5.27
N ALA A 39 8.85 -21.09 4.05
CA ALA A 39 8.58 -19.67 3.83
C ALA A 39 7.23 -19.23 4.43
N SER A 40 6.23 -20.10 4.46
CA SER A 40 4.93 -19.81 5.07
C SER A 40 4.97 -19.85 6.60
N GLN A 41 5.79 -20.72 7.20
CA GLN A 41 5.98 -20.81 8.65
C GLN A 41 6.97 -19.77 9.19
N LEU A 42 7.97 -19.37 8.41
CA LEU A 42 8.99 -18.39 8.81
C LEU A 42 8.76 -16.98 8.25
N GLY A 43 7.83 -16.85 7.32
CA GLY A 43 7.50 -15.58 6.68
C GLY A 43 6.71 -14.66 7.61
N MET A 44 6.96 -13.37 7.48
CA MET A 44 6.13 -12.34 8.07
C MET A 44 5.07 -11.95 7.05
N SER A 45 3.89 -11.50 7.49
CA SER A 45 2.86 -10.94 6.62
C SER A 45 3.44 -9.80 5.79
N CYS A 46 3.25 -9.82 4.49
CA CYS A 46 3.79 -8.80 3.60
C CYS A 46 3.17 -7.43 3.90
N PRO A 47 3.97 -6.42 4.32
CA PRO A 47 3.44 -5.13 4.73
C PRO A 47 2.98 -4.27 3.54
N LEU A 48 3.37 -4.64 2.30
CA LEU A 48 2.98 -3.92 1.08
C LEU A 48 1.62 -4.35 0.52
N CYS A 49 1.29 -5.63 0.61
CA CYS A 49 0.04 -6.17 0.06
C CYS A 49 -1.05 -6.35 1.13
N LEU A 50 -0.92 -5.63 2.25
CA LEU A 50 -1.87 -5.67 3.37
C LEU A 50 -2.06 -7.10 3.92
N GLY A 51 -0.97 -7.87 4.01
CA GLY A 51 -1.00 -9.22 4.55
C GLY A 51 -1.58 -10.30 3.61
N LYS A 52 -1.91 -9.98 2.35
CA LYS A 52 -2.36 -10.97 1.35
C LYS A 52 -1.27 -12.00 0.96
N GLY A 53 -0.02 -11.76 1.33
CA GLY A 53 1.12 -12.63 1.04
C GLY A 53 2.11 -12.68 2.19
N VAL A 54 3.11 -13.54 2.06
CA VAL A 54 4.20 -13.69 3.03
C VAL A 54 5.53 -13.24 2.41
N VAL A 55 6.38 -12.61 3.21
CA VAL A 55 7.72 -12.17 2.83
C VAL A 55 8.73 -12.66 3.86
N SER A 56 10.01 -12.70 3.47
CA SER A 56 11.07 -12.96 4.44
C SER A 56 11.11 -11.88 5.52
N ARG A 57 11.53 -12.25 6.73
CA ARG A 57 11.67 -11.33 7.86
C ARG A 57 12.50 -10.09 7.50
N GLY A 58 13.63 -10.27 6.79
CA GLY A 58 14.47 -9.14 6.37
C GLY A 58 13.76 -8.14 5.46
N PHE A 59 12.88 -8.62 4.56
CA PHE A 59 12.07 -7.73 3.72
C PHE A 59 11.01 -7.00 4.55
N HIS A 60 10.31 -7.73 5.42
CA HIS A 60 9.34 -7.14 6.34
C HIS A 60 9.97 -6.03 7.20
N ASP A 61 11.10 -6.33 7.84
CA ASP A 61 11.76 -5.42 8.78
C ASP A 61 12.36 -4.20 8.07
N HIS A 62 12.79 -4.34 6.81
CA HIS A 62 13.27 -3.23 6.00
C HIS A 62 12.15 -2.27 5.58
N PHE A 63 11.01 -2.79 5.11
CA PHE A 63 9.94 -1.97 4.55
C PHE A 63 8.92 -1.46 5.58
N THR A 64 8.76 -2.14 6.71
CA THR A 64 7.79 -1.72 7.76
C THR A 64 8.04 -0.29 8.27
N PRO A 65 9.28 0.13 8.60
CA PRO A 65 9.54 1.50 9.04
C PRO A 65 9.26 2.53 7.94
N VAL A 66 9.62 2.23 6.69
CA VAL A 66 9.40 3.11 5.53
C VAL A 66 7.91 3.33 5.32
N LEU A 67 7.13 2.27 5.37
CA LEU A 67 5.68 2.35 5.26
C LEU A 67 5.08 3.14 6.42
N ASN A 68 5.52 2.91 7.66
CA ASN A 68 5.05 3.67 8.82
C ASN A 68 5.35 5.18 8.74
N GLN A 69 6.48 5.56 8.14
CA GLN A 69 6.78 6.97 7.89
C GLN A 69 5.91 7.54 6.77
N ALA A 70 5.76 6.80 5.66
CA ALA A 70 4.92 7.20 4.53
C ALA A 70 3.42 7.24 4.86
N ARG A 71 2.99 6.67 5.99
CA ARG A 71 1.61 6.72 6.50
C ARG A 71 1.18 8.09 7.02
N HIS A 72 2.02 9.11 6.92
CA HIS A 72 1.65 10.46 7.31
C HIS A 72 2.04 11.44 6.22
N ALA A 73 1.14 12.35 5.91
CA ALA A 73 1.36 13.42 4.95
C ALA A 73 0.76 14.73 5.48
N ARG A 74 1.25 15.86 4.97
CA ARG A 74 0.76 17.18 5.42
C ARG A 74 -0.53 17.53 4.71
N CYS A 75 -1.50 18.04 5.46
CA CYS A 75 -2.71 18.63 4.91
C CYS A 75 -2.36 19.81 3.98
N SER A 76 -2.97 19.86 2.79
CA SER A 76 -2.77 20.95 1.83
C SER A 76 -3.21 22.31 2.38
N ALA A 77 -4.23 22.35 3.25
CA ALA A 77 -4.78 23.58 3.83
C ALA A 77 -4.00 24.06 5.07
N CYS A 78 -3.95 23.27 6.14
CA CYS A 78 -3.37 23.70 7.42
C CYS A 78 -1.92 23.24 7.65
N LYS A 79 -1.36 22.41 6.77
CA LYS A 79 -0.02 21.82 6.86
C LYS A 79 0.24 20.88 8.05
N GLU A 80 -0.77 20.62 8.88
CA GLU A 80 -0.70 19.65 9.97
C GLU A 80 -0.55 18.22 9.43
N MET A 81 0.11 17.36 10.20
CA MET A 81 0.31 15.95 9.82
C MET A 81 -1.01 15.18 9.93
N THR A 82 -1.43 14.53 8.84
CA THR A 82 -2.59 13.64 8.82
C THR A 82 -2.16 12.22 8.44
N SER A 83 -2.80 11.21 9.05
CA SER A 83 -2.54 9.82 8.74
C SER A 83 -3.22 9.42 7.44
N LEU A 84 -2.51 8.65 6.62
CA LEU A 84 -3.04 7.99 5.45
C LEU A 84 -3.55 6.59 5.83
N PRO A 85 -4.69 6.16 5.26
CA PRO A 85 -5.20 4.81 5.47
C PRO A 85 -4.25 3.79 4.84
N ASN A 86 -4.13 2.63 5.46
CA ASN A 86 -3.42 1.49 4.86
C ASN A 86 -4.20 0.93 3.68
N ASP A 87 -5.53 0.95 3.78
CA ASP A 87 -6.45 0.51 2.76
C ASP A 87 -7.57 1.55 2.61
N PRO A 88 -7.60 2.30 1.50
CA PRO A 88 -8.66 3.27 1.26
C PRO A 88 -9.99 2.63 0.89
N THR A 89 -10.02 1.34 0.51
CA THR A 89 -11.24 0.69 -0.01
C THR A 89 -12.29 0.38 1.05
N HIS A 90 -11.92 0.43 2.33
CA HIS A 90 -12.79 0.10 3.46
C HIS A 90 -13.10 1.29 4.38
N LEU A 91 -12.97 2.51 3.87
CA LEU A 91 -13.36 3.72 4.59
C LEU A 91 -14.87 3.99 4.44
N GLY A 92 -15.46 4.67 5.42
CA GLY A 92 -16.85 5.07 5.39
C GLY A 92 -17.01 6.59 5.34
N GLY A 93 -18.13 7.05 4.77
CA GLY A 93 -18.57 8.45 4.85
C GLY A 93 -17.60 9.44 4.21
N ASP A 94 -17.38 10.57 4.89
CA ASP A 94 -16.57 11.68 4.38
C ASP A 94 -15.07 11.33 4.30
N ASP A 95 -14.58 10.40 5.12
CA ASP A 95 -13.20 9.94 5.01
C ASP A 95 -12.96 9.20 3.68
N GLN A 96 -13.93 8.39 3.23
CA GLN A 96 -13.82 7.72 1.93
C GLN A 96 -13.71 8.74 0.80
N ARG A 97 -14.61 9.73 0.76
CA ARG A 97 -14.59 10.79 -0.27
C ARG A 97 -13.31 11.63 -0.25
N ARG A 98 -12.86 11.99 0.95
CA ARG A 98 -11.63 12.76 1.19
C ARG A 98 -10.39 12.06 0.64
N PHE A 99 -10.26 10.76 0.89
CA PHE A 99 -9.12 10.00 0.40
C PHE A 99 -9.26 9.61 -1.08
N ASP A 100 -10.46 9.27 -1.56
CA ASP A 100 -10.70 9.01 -3.00
C ASP A 100 -10.30 10.23 -3.84
N GLN A 101 -10.68 11.44 -3.43
CA GLN A 101 -10.25 12.67 -4.08
C GLN A 101 -8.72 12.80 -4.11
N PHE A 102 -8.04 12.56 -2.98
CA PHE A 102 -6.59 12.63 -2.90
C PHE A 102 -5.91 11.63 -3.86
N PHE A 103 -6.39 10.39 -3.91
CA PHE A 103 -5.83 9.37 -4.80
C PHE A 103 -6.12 9.64 -6.29
N LEU A 104 -7.17 10.39 -6.60
CA LEU A 104 -7.46 10.91 -7.94
C LEU A 104 -6.66 12.17 -8.31
N GLY A 105 -5.73 12.60 -7.45
CA GLY A 105 -4.83 13.73 -7.69
C GLY A 105 -5.28 15.06 -7.11
N GLY A 106 -6.36 15.08 -6.31
CA GLY A 106 -6.80 16.26 -5.57
C GLY A 106 -5.97 16.51 -4.30
N PRO A 107 -6.25 17.60 -3.56
CA PRO A 107 -5.52 17.91 -2.33
C PRO A 107 -5.80 16.90 -1.22
N LEU A 108 -4.76 16.57 -0.46
CA LEU A 108 -4.93 15.88 0.82
C LEU A 108 -5.43 16.87 1.86
N LEU A 109 -6.65 16.67 2.35
CA LEU A 109 -7.21 17.48 3.43
C LEU A 109 -7.32 16.64 4.70
N CYS A 110 -7.11 17.23 5.88
CA CYS A 110 -7.46 16.57 7.15
C CYS A 110 -8.99 16.63 7.37
N PRO A 111 -9.58 15.81 8.27
CA PRO A 111 -11.03 15.79 8.49
C PRO A 111 -11.62 17.18 8.73
N THR A 112 -10.99 17.97 9.60
CA THR A 112 -11.45 19.32 9.93
C THR A 112 -11.36 20.32 8.78
N CYS A 113 -10.33 20.21 7.93
CA CYS A 113 -10.21 21.11 6.77
C CYS A 113 -11.14 20.68 5.64
N TYR A 114 -11.41 19.38 5.50
CA TYR A 114 -12.33 18.86 4.50
C TYR A 114 -13.73 19.46 4.67
N GLU A 115 -14.26 19.47 5.89
CA GLU A 115 -15.58 20.07 6.19
C GLU A 115 -15.66 21.60 5.93
N LYS A 116 -14.51 22.30 5.96
CA LYS A 116 -14.46 23.78 5.90
C LYS A 116 -14.03 24.32 4.54
N THR A 117 -13.52 23.47 3.66
CA THR A 117 -12.99 23.87 2.36
C THR A 117 -14.11 24.05 1.36
N LEU A 118 -13.86 24.88 0.35
CA LEU A 118 -14.81 25.15 -0.70
C LEU A 118 -15.02 23.88 -1.53
N THR A 119 -16.28 23.54 -1.77
CA THR A 119 -16.66 22.45 -2.64
C THR A 119 -16.87 23.00 -4.06
N CYS A 120 -16.33 22.34 -5.06
CA CYS A 120 -16.60 22.66 -6.45
C CYS A 120 -18.03 22.26 -6.81
N ASP A 121 -18.83 23.18 -7.35
CA ASP A 121 -20.24 22.92 -7.71
C ASP A 121 -20.39 21.92 -8.87
N ASP A 122 -19.37 21.81 -9.75
CA ASP A 122 -19.42 20.94 -10.93
C ASP A 122 -19.11 19.47 -10.60
N CYS A 123 -18.17 19.20 -9.68
CA CYS A 123 -17.69 17.84 -9.38
C CYS A 123 -17.73 17.44 -7.91
N GLY A 124 -18.06 18.34 -7.00
CA GLY A 124 -18.10 18.08 -5.56
C GLY A 124 -16.73 17.99 -4.88
N TRP A 125 -15.63 18.36 -5.55
CA TRP A 125 -14.30 18.30 -4.95
C TRP A 125 -14.07 19.41 -3.93
N HIS A 126 -13.46 19.07 -2.81
CA HIS A 126 -13.05 20.00 -1.76
C HIS A 126 -11.67 20.56 -2.08
N LEU A 127 -11.60 21.88 -2.34
CA LEU A 127 -10.43 22.57 -2.84
C LEU A 127 -9.94 23.62 -1.85
N THR A 128 -8.62 23.83 -1.80
CA THR A 128 -8.07 25.00 -1.13
C THR A 128 -8.23 26.25 -2.01
N PRO A 129 -8.33 27.46 -1.45
CA PRO A 129 -8.60 28.68 -2.22
C PRO A 129 -7.62 28.92 -3.38
N ASP A 130 -6.35 28.54 -3.20
CA ASP A 130 -5.27 28.63 -4.18
C ASP A 130 -5.37 27.59 -5.31
N GLN A 131 -6.20 26.56 -5.17
CA GLN A 131 -6.34 25.47 -6.14
C GLN A 131 -7.61 25.57 -6.99
N VAL A 132 -8.56 26.44 -6.63
CA VAL A 132 -9.86 26.57 -7.32
C VAL A 132 -9.66 26.91 -8.80
N GLU A 133 -8.82 27.91 -9.09
CA GLU A 133 -8.57 28.36 -10.47
C GLU A 133 -7.91 27.27 -11.32
N ALA A 134 -6.84 26.65 -10.80
CA ALA A 134 -6.14 25.56 -11.49
C ALA A 134 -7.05 24.34 -11.71
N HIS A 135 -7.89 24.00 -10.72
CA HIS A 135 -8.85 22.91 -10.84
C HIS A 135 -9.89 23.20 -11.94
N GLN A 136 -10.48 24.39 -11.97
CA GLN A 136 -11.46 24.76 -13.00
C GLN A 136 -10.85 24.66 -14.41
N LEU A 137 -9.62 25.14 -14.60
CA LEU A 137 -8.94 25.10 -15.90
C LEU A 137 -8.64 23.67 -16.39
N HIS A 138 -8.25 22.77 -15.48
CA HIS A 138 -7.82 21.42 -15.84
C HIS A 138 -8.94 20.38 -15.81
N ALA A 139 -9.84 20.44 -14.84
CA ALA A 139 -10.92 19.47 -14.65
C ALA A 139 -12.20 19.86 -15.40
N HIS A 140 -12.41 21.17 -15.64
CA HIS A 140 -13.61 21.72 -16.28
C HIS A 140 -13.29 22.67 -17.45
N PRO A 141 -12.54 22.21 -18.49
CA PRO A 141 -12.18 23.05 -19.62
C PRO A 141 -13.43 23.40 -20.45
N GLY A 142 -14.09 24.51 -20.12
CA GLY A 142 -15.28 25.00 -20.82
C GLY A 142 -16.34 25.66 -19.93
N THR A 143 -16.31 25.44 -18.62
CA THR A 143 -17.24 26.08 -17.67
C THR A 143 -16.70 27.47 -17.32
N ARG A 144 -17.14 28.50 -18.06
CA ARG A 144 -16.73 29.89 -17.79
C ARG A 144 -17.29 30.37 -16.45
N ILE A 145 -16.39 30.91 -15.63
CA ILE A 145 -16.67 31.82 -14.52
C ILE A 145 -17.66 32.89 -15.01
N ARG A 146 -18.80 33.01 -14.33
CA ARG A 146 -19.71 34.16 -14.45
C ARG A 146 -19.73 34.91 -13.13
#